data_AF-A0A0L7L0C2-F1
#
_entry.id   AF-A0A0L7L0C2-F1
#
_cell.length_a   1.000
_cell.length_b   1.000
_cell.length_c   1.000
_cell.angle_alpha   90.00
_cell.angle_beta   90.00
_cell.angle_gamma   90.00
#
_symmetry.space_group_name_H-M   'P 1'
#
loop_
_entity.id
_entity.type
_entity.pdbx_description
1 polymer ?
#
loop_
_entity_poly.entity_id
_entity_poly.type
_entity_poly.pdbx_seq_one_letter_code
_entity_poly.pdbx_strand_id
1 'polypeptide(L)'
;MGAPRRDDEGKLIEDEFSHLPTAMQYLRRTWKELTFYEKMGAPRRDDEGKLIEDEFSHLPTAMQYLRRTWKELTFYEKMIKEPSREKLLPDPLPAPYQPTYTLVLEFTDVLVVIFTTENAFMIWPVIDKLDPENKFISYRLFRDSTHFVDGVHVKNLDGLNRDLSK
;
A
#
# COMPACT_ATOMS: atom_id res chain seq x y z
N MET A 1 7.14 24.54 -18.03
CA MET A 1 8.62 24.59 -18.11
C MET A 1 9.18 23.81 -16.92
N GLY A 2 9.65 22.57 -17.12
CA GLY A 2 10.23 21.78 -16.03
C GLY A 2 11.72 22.06 -15.91
N ALA A 3 12.15 22.71 -14.83
CA ALA A 3 13.57 22.86 -14.51
C ALA A 3 14.21 21.47 -14.27
N PRO A 4 15.52 21.30 -14.54
CA PRO A 4 16.20 20.02 -14.33
C PRO A 4 16.11 19.61 -12.84
N ARG A 5 15.78 18.34 -12.59
CA ARG A 5 15.67 17.81 -11.23
C ARG A 5 17.04 17.83 -10.56
N ARG A 6 17.06 18.32 -9.33
CA ARG A 6 18.21 18.26 -8.44
C ARG A 6 17.99 17.13 -7.44
N ASP A 7 19.05 16.46 -7.04
CA ASP A 7 19.02 15.55 -5.90
C ASP A 7 18.83 16.32 -4.59
N ASP A 8 18.71 15.59 -3.49
CA ASP A 8 18.52 16.16 -2.14
C ASP A 8 19.72 17.01 -1.69
N GLU A 9 20.86 16.92 -2.38
CA GLU A 9 22.08 17.72 -2.17
C GLU A 9 22.14 18.97 -3.08
N GLY A 10 21.13 19.19 -3.93
CA GLY A 10 21.06 20.33 -4.85
C GLY A 10 21.93 20.20 -6.11
N LYS A 11 22.56 19.04 -6.35
CA LYS A 11 23.29 18.72 -7.58
C LYS A 11 22.32 18.29 -8.67
N LEU A 12 22.67 18.61 -9.91
CA LEU A 12 21.88 18.19 -11.06
C LEU A 12 22.03 16.67 -11.21
N ILE A 13 20.90 15.96 -11.21
CA ILE A 13 20.89 14.52 -11.48
C ILE A 13 21.40 14.33 -12.91
N GLU A 14 22.43 13.51 -13.11
CA GLU A 14 22.95 13.21 -14.44
C GLU A 14 21.88 12.45 -15.25
N ASP A 15 21.15 13.19 -16.09
CA ASP A 15 20.19 12.64 -17.02
C ASP A 15 20.93 11.82 -18.11
N GLU A 16 20.33 10.73 -18.56
CA GLU A 16 20.81 9.82 -19.64
C GLU A 16 21.23 10.54 -20.95
N PHE A 17 20.79 11.79 -21.12
CA PHE A 17 21.02 12.65 -22.30
C PHE A 17 22.02 13.79 -22.07
N SER A 18 22.74 13.78 -20.95
CA SER A 18 23.70 14.82 -20.57
C SER A 18 24.79 15.08 -21.61
N HIS A 19 25.06 14.10 -22.49
CA HIS A 19 26.04 14.17 -23.58
C HIS A 19 25.60 14.99 -24.81
N LEU A 20 24.33 15.42 -24.90
CA LEU A 20 23.81 16.16 -26.05
C LEU A 20 23.79 17.69 -25.79
N PRO A 21 23.78 18.55 -26.83
CA PRO A 21 23.61 20.00 -26.66
C PRO A 21 22.30 20.35 -25.95
N THR A 22 22.30 21.38 -25.10
CA THR A 22 21.18 21.69 -24.18
C THR A 22 19.83 21.84 -24.90
N ALA A 23 19.79 22.50 -26.06
CA ALA A 23 18.57 22.62 -26.87
C ALA A 23 18.02 21.26 -27.34
N MET A 24 18.91 20.31 -27.68
CA MET A 24 18.53 18.95 -28.04
C MET A 24 18.11 18.11 -26.83
N GLN A 25 18.68 18.36 -25.65
CA GLN A 25 18.22 17.72 -24.41
C GLN A 25 16.76 18.09 -24.12
N TYR A 26 16.39 19.38 -24.26
CA TYR A 26 15.00 19.81 -24.10
C TYR A 26 14.06 19.19 -25.13
N LEU A 27 14.47 19.13 -26.40
CA LEU A 27 13.72 18.46 -27.46
C LEU A 27 13.54 16.96 -27.20
N ARG A 28 14.60 16.26 -26.77
CA ARG A 28 14.54 14.82 -26.47
C ARG A 28 13.70 14.52 -25.23
N ARG A 29 13.74 15.38 -24.21
CA ARG A 29 12.94 15.24 -22.99
C ARG A 29 11.45 15.45 -23.27
N THR A 30 11.12 16.49 -24.02
CA THR A 30 9.73 16.73 -24.45
C THR A 30 9.22 15.64 -25.40
N TRP A 31 10.08 15.11 -26.28
CA TRP A 31 9.76 13.92 -27.09
C TRP A 31 9.57 12.65 -26.26
N LYS A 32 10.40 12.41 -25.23
CA LYS A 32 10.21 11.29 -24.28
C LYS A 32 8.89 11.42 -23.52
N GLU A 33 8.53 12.62 -23.07
CA GLU A 33 7.24 12.89 -22.42
C GLU A 33 6.07 12.70 -23.40
N LEU A 34 6.16 13.21 -24.63
CA LEU A 34 5.15 13.00 -25.68
C LEU A 34 4.95 11.53 -26.04
N THR A 35 6.04 10.78 -26.23
CA THR A 35 5.98 9.33 -26.51
C THR A 35 5.48 8.52 -25.32
N PHE A 36 5.64 9.02 -24.09
CA PHE A 36 5.01 8.44 -22.90
C PHE A 36 3.49 8.62 -22.90
N TYR A 37 2.98 9.78 -23.33
CA TYR A 37 1.55 9.99 -23.51
C TYR A 37 0.97 9.13 -24.65
N GLU A 38 1.73 8.89 -25.73
CA GLU A 38 1.33 7.93 -26.76
C GLU A 38 1.22 6.50 -26.21
N LYS A 39 2.04 6.10 -25.23
CA LYS A 39 1.96 4.76 -24.63
C LYS A 39 0.73 4.55 -23.75
N MET A 40 0.25 5.57 -23.05
CA MET A 40 -0.91 5.43 -22.13
C MET A 40 -2.23 5.17 -22.86
N GLY A 41 -2.45 5.76 -24.04
CA GLY A 41 -3.68 5.59 -24.81
C GLY A 41 -3.59 4.54 -25.94
N ALA A 42 -2.49 3.78 -25.99
CA ALA A 42 -2.21 2.87 -27.08
C ALA A 42 -3.25 1.73 -27.15
N PRO A 43 -3.71 1.36 -28.36
CA PRO A 43 -4.62 0.24 -28.55
C PRO A 43 -3.98 -1.05 -28.05
N ARG A 44 -4.77 -1.89 -27.36
CA ARG A 44 -4.32 -3.19 -26.89
C ARG A 44 -4.02 -4.09 -28.10
N ARG A 45 -2.98 -4.91 -27.97
CA ARG A 45 -2.61 -5.91 -28.97
C ARG A 45 -2.90 -7.29 -28.40
N ASP A 46 -3.42 -8.19 -29.24
CA ASP A 46 -3.56 -9.60 -28.90
C ASP A 46 -2.20 -10.32 -28.86
N ASP A 47 -2.20 -11.60 -28.48
CA ASP A 47 -0.99 -12.43 -28.40
C ASP A 47 -0.28 -12.60 -29.76
N GLU A 48 -0.97 -12.27 -30.86
CA GLU A 48 -0.49 -12.30 -32.24
C GLU A 48 -0.02 -10.92 -32.73
N GLY A 49 -0.08 -9.90 -31.87
CA GLY A 49 0.41 -8.54 -32.11
C GLY A 49 -0.54 -7.65 -32.93
N LYS A 50 -1.74 -8.13 -33.26
CA LYS A 50 -2.78 -7.39 -33.98
C LYS A 50 -3.57 -6.50 -33.03
N LEU A 51 -3.99 -5.35 -33.54
CA LEU A 51 -4.79 -4.39 -32.79
C LEU A 51 -6.14 -5.00 -32.43
N ILE A 52 -6.44 -5.07 -31.13
CA ILE A 52 -7.76 -5.44 -30.64
C ILE A 52 -8.69 -4.29 -30.98
N GLU A 53 -9.73 -4.58 -31.76
CA GLU A 53 -10.75 -3.59 -32.10
C GLU A 53 -11.56 -3.26 -30.85
N ASP A 54 -11.59 -1.99 -30.46
CA ASP A 54 -12.32 -1.54 -29.29
C ASP A 54 -13.44 -0.57 -29.67
N GLU A 55 -14.24 -0.20 -28.67
CA GLU A 55 -15.34 0.75 -28.79
C GLU A 55 -14.92 2.14 -29.29
N PHE A 56 -13.61 2.46 -29.36
CA PHE A 56 -13.08 3.72 -29.87
C PHE A 56 -12.39 3.59 -31.22
N SER A 57 -12.19 2.37 -31.75
CA SER A 57 -11.49 2.09 -33.01
C SER A 57 -12.09 2.80 -34.24
N HIS A 58 -13.37 3.16 -34.18
CA HIS A 58 -14.07 3.86 -35.25
C HIS A 58 -13.81 5.38 -35.29
N LEU A 59 -13.16 5.96 -34.27
CA LEU A 59 -12.89 7.39 -34.18
C LEU A 59 -11.53 7.77 -34.81
N PRO A 60 -11.27 9.04 -35.15
CA PRO A 60 -9.94 9.47 -35.58
C PRO A 60 -8.86 9.15 -34.53
N THR A 61 -7.68 8.69 -34.96
CA THR A 61 -6.61 8.15 -34.09
C THR A 61 -6.32 9.00 -32.86
N ALA A 62 -6.19 10.32 -33.00
CA ALA A 62 -5.95 11.22 -31.86
C ALA A 62 -7.09 11.20 -30.82
N MET A 63 -8.35 11.12 -31.27
CA MET A 63 -9.50 10.99 -30.38
C MET A 63 -9.61 9.60 -29.77
N GLN A 64 -9.16 8.54 -30.46
CA GLN A 64 -9.10 7.20 -29.86
C GLN A 64 -8.21 7.20 -28.63
N TYR A 65 -6.99 7.74 -28.76
CA TYR A 65 -6.02 7.79 -27.66
C TYR A 65 -6.56 8.65 -26.52
N LEU A 66 -7.10 9.84 -26.81
CA LEU A 66 -7.63 10.73 -25.78
C LEU A 66 -8.83 10.10 -25.04
N ARG A 67 -9.78 9.49 -25.75
CA ARG A 67 -10.96 8.84 -25.16
C ARG A 67 -10.58 7.61 -24.33
N ARG A 68 -9.61 6.81 -24.78
CA ARG A 68 -9.08 5.67 -24.02
C ARG A 68 -8.44 6.11 -22.71
N THR A 69 -7.57 7.13 -22.76
CA THR A 69 -6.95 7.69 -21.56
C THR A 69 -7.99 8.26 -20.61
N TRP A 70 -9.00 8.98 -21.11
CA TRP A 70 -10.10 9.46 -20.28
C TRP A 70 -10.91 8.34 -19.63
N LYS A 71 -11.21 7.25 -20.37
CA LYS A 71 -11.90 6.08 -19.81
C LYS A 71 -11.10 5.43 -18.70
N GLU A 72 -9.80 5.22 -18.90
CA GLU A 72 -8.93 4.67 -17.84
C GLU A 72 -8.90 5.60 -16.62
N LEU A 73 -8.76 6.91 -16.80
CA LEU A 73 -8.80 7.88 -15.70
C LEU A 73 -10.13 7.85 -14.93
N THR A 74 -11.26 7.81 -15.62
CA THR A 74 -12.58 7.69 -14.95
C THR A 74 -12.74 6.35 -14.22
N PHE A 75 -12.14 5.28 -14.75
CA PHE A 75 -12.13 3.97 -14.10
C PHE A 75 -11.26 3.98 -12.84
N TYR A 76 -10.06 4.58 -12.89
CA TYR A 76 -9.22 4.79 -11.72
C TYR A 76 -9.91 5.65 -10.66
N GLU A 77 -10.55 6.76 -11.04
CA GLU A 77 -11.32 7.59 -10.12
C GLU A 77 -12.43 6.78 -9.45
N LYS A 78 -13.15 5.96 -10.22
CA LYS A 78 -14.20 5.08 -9.70
C LYS A 78 -13.65 4.02 -8.74
N MET A 79 -12.51 3.40 -9.06
CA MET A 79 -11.84 2.44 -8.19
C MET A 79 -11.32 3.06 -6.89
N ILE A 80 -10.83 4.29 -6.94
CA ILE A 80 -10.35 5.02 -5.75
C ILE A 80 -11.53 5.43 -4.86
N LYS A 81 -12.66 5.79 -5.47
CA LYS A 81 -13.81 6.37 -4.77
C LYS A 81 -14.80 5.33 -4.26
N GLU A 82 -14.99 4.22 -4.96
CA GLU A 82 -15.95 3.18 -4.57
C GLU A 82 -15.28 2.11 -3.71
N PRO A 83 -15.71 1.89 -2.46
CA PRO A 83 -15.22 0.77 -1.67
C PRO A 83 -15.59 -0.53 -2.39
N SER A 84 -14.62 -1.40 -2.60
CA SER A 84 -14.76 -2.63 -3.41
C SER A 84 -15.81 -3.62 -2.87
N ARG A 85 -16.42 -3.36 -1.71
CA ARG A 85 -17.40 -4.23 -1.06
C ARG A 85 -18.44 -3.43 -0.25
N GLU A 86 -19.73 -3.68 -0.49
CA GLU A 86 -20.84 -3.03 0.26
C GLU A 86 -20.89 -3.43 1.74
N LYS A 87 -20.56 -4.69 2.07
CA LYS A 87 -20.49 -5.21 3.45
C LYS A 87 -19.07 -5.66 3.78
N LEU A 88 -18.43 -5.01 4.74
CA LEU A 88 -17.05 -5.33 5.14
C LEU A 88 -16.95 -6.65 5.91
N LEU A 89 -18.01 -7.02 6.62
CA LEU A 89 -18.11 -8.24 7.44
C LEU A 89 -19.31 -9.08 6.99
N PRO A 90 -19.25 -10.42 7.14
CA PRO A 90 -20.41 -11.29 6.93
C PRO A 90 -21.49 -11.03 7.99
N ASP A 91 -22.70 -11.51 7.73
CA ASP A 91 -23.79 -11.40 8.70
C ASP A 91 -23.45 -12.15 10.00
N PRO A 92 -23.87 -11.63 11.17
CA PRO A 92 -23.52 -12.21 12.47
C PRO A 92 -24.11 -13.61 12.65
N LEU A 93 -23.36 -14.48 13.34
CA LEU A 93 -23.83 -15.82 13.71
C LEU A 93 -24.92 -15.74 14.80
N PRO A 94 -25.87 -16.69 14.83
CA PRO A 94 -26.85 -16.75 15.93
C PRO A 94 -26.14 -16.97 17.27
N ALA A 95 -26.66 -16.33 18.33
CA ALA A 95 -26.22 -16.56 19.70
C ALA A 95 -26.29 -18.07 20.05
N PRO A 96 -25.33 -18.63 20.81
CA PRO A 96 -24.35 -17.96 21.68
C PRO A 96 -22.92 -17.87 21.11
N TYR A 97 -22.70 -18.21 19.84
CA TYR A 97 -21.34 -18.31 19.27
C TYR A 97 -20.69 -16.96 18.93
N GLN A 98 -21.43 -15.86 19.06
CA GLN A 98 -20.92 -14.54 18.74
C GLN A 98 -20.19 -13.93 19.94
N PRO A 99 -18.94 -13.45 19.77
CA PRO A 99 -18.25 -12.72 20.82
C PRO A 99 -18.96 -11.38 21.10
N THR A 100 -18.99 -10.97 22.37
CA THR A 100 -19.69 -9.75 22.83
C THR A 100 -19.09 -8.46 22.27
N TYR A 101 -17.81 -8.45 21.93
CA TYR A 101 -17.09 -7.27 21.44
C TYR A 101 -16.29 -7.61 20.18
N THR A 102 -16.28 -6.70 19.22
CA THR A 102 -15.42 -6.75 18.02
C THR A 102 -14.41 -5.61 18.10
N LEU A 103 -13.12 -5.95 18.05
CA LEU A 103 -12.04 -4.97 18.02
C LEU A 103 -11.64 -4.72 16.56
N VAL A 104 -11.79 -3.48 16.09
CA VAL A 104 -11.32 -3.04 14.77
C VAL A 104 -10.08 -2.18 15.00
N LEU A 105 -8.95 -2.60 14.41
CA LEU A 105 -7.66 -1.91 14.54
C LEU A 105 -7.15 -1.50 13.17
N GLU A 106 -6.64 -0.28 13.08
CA GLU A 106 -5.81 0.19 11.98
C GLU A 106 -4.34 0.05 12.40
N PHE A 107 -3.51 -0.61 11.60
CA PHE A 107 -2.12 -0.92 11.94
C PHE A 107 -1.09 0.06 11.33
N THR A 108 -1.56 1.07 10.59
CA THR A 108 -0.68 2.03 9.90
C THR A 108 0.10 2.85 10.93
N ASP A 109 1.44 2.78 10.85
CA ASP A 109 2.39 3.49 11.73
C ASP A 109 2.30 3.17 13.24
N VAL A 110 1.72 2.03 13.62
CA VAL A 110 1.65 1.59 15.03
C VAL A 110 2.53 0.36 15.28
N LEU A 111 3.27 0.36 16.39
CA LEU A 111 4.03 -0.79 16.87
C LEU A 111 3.14 -1.66 17.75
N VAL A 112 2.89 -2.90 17.34
CA VAL A 112 1.99 -3.83 18.02
C VAL A 112 2.77 -4.75 18.96
N VAL A 113 2.39 -4.77 20.23
CA VAL A 113 2.95 -5.67 21.25
C VAL A 113 1.85 -6.53 21.85
N ILE A 114 2.03 -7.85 21.83
CA ILE A 114 1.20 -8.76 22.63
C ILE A 114 1.83 -8.89 24.01
N PHE A 115 1.08 -8.57 25.06
CA PHE A 115 1.52 -8.76 26.44
C PHE A 115 0.55 -9.65 27.20
N THR A 116 0.95 -10.89 27.51
CA THR A 116 0.15 -11.87 28.25
C THR A 116 0.77 -12.25 29.60
N THR A 117 -0.08 -12.61 30.57
CA THR A 117 0.35 -13.21 31.86
C THR A 117 0.58 -14.71 31.77
N GLU A 118 0.26 -15.31 30.63
CA GLU A 118 0.41 -16.75 30.41
C GLU A 118 1.83 -17.12 29.99
N ASN A 119 2.19 -18.40 30.20
CA ASN A 119 3.48 -18.92 29.81
C ASN A 119 3.62 -18.99 28.28
N ALA A 120 4.81 -18.68 27.76
CA ALA A 120 5.10 -18.66 26.34
C ALA A 120 4.70 -19.97 25.64
N PHE A 121 5.05 -21.12 26.21
CA PHE A 121 4.74 -22.44 25.64
C PHE A 121 3.25 -22.67 25.35
N MET A 122 2.34 -22.12 26.16
CA MET A 122 0.90 -22.29 25.99
C MET A 122 0.33 -21.39 24.89
N ILE A 123 0.80 -20.14 24.83
CA ILE A 123 0.25 -19.11 23.94
C ILE A 123 0.97 -19.08 22.59
N TRP A 124 2.21 -19.56 22.53
CA TRP A 124 3.01 -19.55 21.31
C TRP A 124 2.28 -20.14 20.09
N PRO A 125 1.65 -21.33 20.17
CA PRO A 125 0.93 -21.89 19.02
C PRO A 125 -0.30 -21.06 18.60
N VAL A 126 -0.90 -20.31 19.53
CA VAL A 126 -2.04 -19.43 19.25
C VAL A 126 -1.57 -18.19 18.51
N ILE A 127 -0.49 -17.56 18.98
CA ILE A 127 0.11 -16.40 18.31
C ILE A 127 0.65 -16.79 16.94
N ASP A 128 1.29 -17.95 16.83
CA ASP A 128 1.83 -18.46 15.56
C ASP A 128 0.72 -18.73 14.54
N LYS A 129 -0.46 -19.18 14.97
CA LYS A 129 -1.63 -19.28 14.10
C LYS A 129 -2.22 -17.92 13.73
N LEU A 130 -2.12 -16.93 14.61
CA LEU A 130 -2.63 -15.58 14.39
C LEU A 130 -1.76 -14.78 13.40
N ASP A 131 -0.44 -14.91 13.51
CA ASP A 131 0.55 -14.26 12.65
C ASP A 131 1.72 -15.22 12.34
N PRO A 132 1.52 -16.18 11.42
CA PRO A 132 2.50 -17.23 11.13
C PRO A 132 3.83 -16.70 10.56
N GLU A 133 3.78 -15.56 9.89
CA GLU A 133 4.94 -14.95 9.25
C GLU A 133 5.55 -13.82 10.10
N ASN A 134 5.03 -13.58 11.31
CA ASN A 134 5.45 -12.50 12.19
C ASN A 134 5.44 -11.12 11.51
N LYS A 135 4.44 -10.87 10.65
CA LYS A 135 4.35 -9.64 9.84
C LYS A 135 3.72 -8.48 10.60
N PHE A 136 2.83 -8.75 11.54
CA PHE A 136 2.01 -7.74 12.20
C PHE A 136 2.40 -7.51 13.66
N ILE A 137 2.79 -8.57 14.37
CA ILE A 137 3.14 -8.49 15.79
C ILE A 137 4.64 -8.26 15.95
N SER A 138 5.03 -7.07 16.39
CA SER A 138 6.44 -6.70 16.55
C SER A 138 7.10 -7.37 17.75
N TYR A 139 6.41 -7.42 18.90
CA TYR A 139 6.94 -8.00 20.14
C TYR A 139 5.91 -8.86 20.87
N ARG A 140 6.41 -9.93 21.50
CA ARG A 140 5.62 -10.91 22.26
C ARG A 140 6.18 -10.99 23.68
N LEU A 141 5.48 -10.40 24.63
CA LEU A 141 5.81 -10.40 26.04
C LEU A 141 4.93 -11.40 26.77
N PHE A 142 5.56 -12.29 27.54
CA PHE A 142 4.87 -13.36 28.26
C PHE A 142 4.98 -13.14 29.76
N ARG A 143 4.58 -14.14 30.54
CA ARG A 143 4.67 -14.14 32.00
C ARG A 143 6.05 -13.79 32.54
N ASP A 144 7.11 -14.19 31.86
CA ASP A 144 8.51 -13.88 32.21
C ASP A 144 8.81 -12.37 32.22
N SER A 145 8.04 -11.60 31.45
CA SER A 145 8.15 -10.14 31.34
C SER A 145 7.26 -9.40 32.34
N THR A 146 6.53 -10.10 33.20
CA THR A 146 5.65 -9.51 34.22
C THR A 146 6.35 -9.40 35.58
N HIS A 147 5.94 -8.43 36.39
CA HIS A 147 6.39 -8.33 37.78
C HIS A 147 5.44 -9.09 38.69
N PHE A 148 5.98 -9.89 39.60
CA PHE A 148 5.20 -10.58 40.60
C PHE A 148 5.13 -9.74 41.87
N VAL A 149 3.98 -9.13 42.13
CA VAL A 149 3.73 -8.25 43.28
C VAL A 149 2.51 -8.79 44.03
N ASP A 150 2.66 -9.05 45.33
CA ASP A 150 1.60 -9.52 46.23
C ASP A 150 0.85 -10.77 45.73
N GLY A 151 1.56 -11.71 45.11
CA GLY A 151 0.97 -12.95 44.61
C GLY A 151 0.33 -12.85 43.23
N VAL A 152 0.36 -11.68 42.60
CA VAL A 152 -0.28 -11.42 41.30
C VAL A 152 0.77 -10.99 40.27
N HIS A 153 0.59 -11.47 39.04
CA HIS A 153 1.40 -11.02 37.90
C HIS A 153 0.87 -9.69 37.36
N VAL A 154 1.67 -8.64 37.49
CA VAL A 154 1.37 -7.28 37.03
C VAL A 154 2.18 -6.97 35.78
N LYS A 155 1.49 -6.49 34.74
CA LYS A 155 2.09 -6.04 33.48
C LYS A 155 2.56 -4.59 33.64
N ASN A 156 3.75 -4.40 34.20
CA ASN A 156 4.32 -3.07 34.31
C ASN A 156 4.80 -2.57 32.94
N LEU A 157 4.35 -1.38 32.55
CA LEU A 157 4.71 -0.73 31.29
C LEU A 157 6.00 0.11 31.41
N ASP A 158 6.46 0.41 32.62
CA ASP A 158 7.70 1.18 32.85
C ASP A 158 8.92 0.52 32.20
N GLY A 159 8.92 -0.82 32.14
CA GLY A 159 9.97 -1.63 31.53
C GLY A 159 9.97 -1.63 29.99
N LEU A 160 8.96 -1.04 29.35
CA LEU A 160 8.88 -1.01 27.88
C LEU A 160 9.90 -0.06 27.24
N ASN A 161 10.58 0.77 28.04
CA ASN A 161 11.51 1.79 27.55
C ASN A 161 10.85 2.66 26.46
N ARG A 162 9.61 3.06 26.71
CA ARG A 162 8.80 3.90 25.84
C ARG A 162 8.12 4.96 26.69
N ASP A 163 7.95 6.14 26.11
CA ASP A 163 7.22 7.23 26.73
C ASP A 163 5.72 6.89 26.72
N LEU A 164 5.12 6.78 27.91
CA LEU A 164 3.72 6.43 28.11
C LEU A 164 2.78 7.65 28.09
N SER A 165 3.35 8.86 27.98
CA SER A 165 2.60 10.11 28.04
C SER A 165 2.13 10.64 26.67
N LYS A 166 2.51 9.95 25.59
CA LYS A 166 2.13 10.30 24.21
C LYS A 166 0.82 9.67 23.79
#